data_AF-A0A5C7NKR1-F1
#
_entry.id   AF-A0A5C7NKR1-F1
#
_cell.length_a   1.000
_cell.length_b   1.000
_cell.length_c   1.000
_cell.angle_alpha   90.00
_cell.angle_beta   90.00
_cell.angle_gamma   90.00
#
_symmetry.space_group_name_H-M   'P 1'
#
loop_
_entity.id
_entity.type
_entity.pdbx_description
1 polymer ?
#
loop_
_entity_poly.entity_id
_entity_poly.type
_entity_poly.pdbx_seq_one_letter_code
_entity_poly.pdbx_strand_id
1 'polypeptide(L)'
;MKIKQIRPENVEFVPEHIEEGVLYISERFRTAVHKCCCGCGQEVVTPLSPAEWSVKRNGGRVSLWPSIGNWSYPCRSHYVIRDNRVLEAKAMTERQIQRVKANDRADRAAQIRSMNHAKEAAAPEQNVKMEPAHDRQPSMNWLQHLTRWWRSLH
;
A
#
# COMPACT_ATOMS: atom_id res chain seq x y z
N MET A 1 13.03 -17.28 -18.10
CA MET A 1 12.63 -17.10 -19.53
C MET A 1 11.75 -15.86 -19.64
N LYS A 2 11.75 -15.11 -20.75
CA LYS A 2 10.88 -13.93 -20.87
C LYS A 2 9.40 -14.35 -20.97
N ILE A 3 8.56 -13.75 -20.12
CA ILE A 3 7.13 -14.04 -20.03
C ILE A 3 6.41 -13.17 -21.07
N LYS A 4 5.66 -13.80 -21.98
CA LYS A 4 4.92 -13.11 -23.06
C LYS A 4 3.42 -12.96 -22.76
N GLN A 5 2.89 -13.82 -21.90
CA GLN A 5 1.49 -13.80 -21.49
C GLN A 5 1.39 -14.11 -20.00
N ILE A 6 0.34 -13.61 -19.37
CA ILE A 6 0.08 -13.80 -17.95
C ILE A 6 -1.38 -14.25 -17.76
N ARG A 7 -1.64 -15.05 -16.74
CA ARG A 7 -3.00 -15.36 -16.28
C ARG A 7 -3.31 -14.55 -15.01
N PRO A 8 -4.47 -13.88 -14.92
CA PRO A 8 -4.89 -13.27 -13.68
C PRO A 8 -5.37 -14.32 -12.68
N GLU A 9 -5.05 -14.10 -11.41
CA GLU A 9 -5.54 -14.90 -10.29
C GLU A 9 -6.01 -13.97 -9.16
N ASN A 10 -7.31 -14.01 -8.85
CA ASN A 10 -7.85 -13.23 -7.75
C ASN A 10 -7.60 -13.99 -6.45
N VAL A 11 -6.99 -13.32 -5.47
CA VAL A 11 -6.67 -13.89 -4.17
C VAL A 11 -7.06 -12.92 -3.06
N GLU A 12 -7.41 -13.42 -1.89
CA GLU A 12 -7.53 -12.54 -0.73
C GLU A 12 -6.13 -12.11 -0.25
N PHE A 13 -5.23 -13.09 -0.10
CA PHE A 13 -3.84 -12.91 0.33
C PHE A 13 -2.89 -13.35 -0.78
N VAL A 14 -1.85 -12.55 -1.04
CA VAL A 14 -0.79 -12.91 -1.98
C VAL A 14 -0.03 -14.11 -1.42
N PRO A 15 0.20 -15.18 -2.21
CA PRO A 15 0.92 -16.36 -1.73
C PRO A 15 2.38 -16.03 -1.42
N GLU A 16 2.99 -16.83 -0.54
CA GLU A 16 4.42 -16.70 -0.20
C GLU A 16 5.32 -16.93 -1.42
N HIS A 17 4.91 -17.84 -2.31
CA HIS A 17 5.66 -18.18 -3.52
C HIS A 17 4.94 -17.64 -4.76
N ILE A 18 5.56 -16.68 -5.44
CA ILE A 18 5.00 -16.07 -6.66
C ILE A 18 5.42 -16.89 -7.89
N GLU A 19 4.44 -17.43 -8.61
CA GLU A 19 4.65 -18.18 -9.84
C GLU A 19 4.97 -17.29 -11.05
N GLU A 20 5.80 -17.80 -11.97
CA GLU A 20 6.03 -17.14 -13.26
C GLU A 20 4.76 -17.16 -14.12
N GLY A 21 4.42 -16.02 -14.72
CA GLY A 21 3.25 -15.93 -15.62
C GLY A 21 1.90 -15.83 -14.92
N VAL A 22 1.86 -15.70 -13.59
CA VAL A 22 0.63 -15.43 -12.84
C VAL A 22 0.66 -14.00 -12.29
N LEU A 23 -0.45 -13.28 -12.45
CA LEU A 23 -0.69 -12.00 -11.78
C LEU A 23 -1.70 -12.20 -10.67
N TYR A 24 -1.20 -12.23 -9.44
CA TYR A 24 -2.03 -12.28 -8.25
C TYR A 24 -2.61 -10.90 -7.99
N ILE A 25 -3.92 -10.82 -7.81
CA ILE A 25 -4.65 -9.56 -7.59
C ILE A 25 -5.43 -9.70 -6.28
N SER A 26 -5.06 -8.88 -5.30
CA SER A 26 -5.83 -8.75 -4.06
C SER A 26 -6.63 -7.46 -4.06
N GLU A 27 -7.95 -7.60 -4.11
CA GLU A 27 -8.87 -6.48 -3.96
C GLU A 27 -8.84 -5.93 -2.53
N ARG A 28 -8.79 -6.83 -1.54
CA ARG A 28 -8.75 -6.50 -0.11
C ARG A 28 -7.58 -5.56 0.20
N PHE A 29 -6.39 -5.89 -0.29
CA PHE A 29 -5.18 -5.09 -0.06
C PHE A 29 -4.89 -4.09 -1.17
N ARG A 30 -5.75 -4.03 -2.20
CA ARG A 30 -5.60 -3.18 -3.38
C ARG A 30 -4.17 -3.27 -3.95
N THR A 31 -3.73 -4.47 -4.28
CA THR A 31 -2.39 -4.71 -4.84
C THR A 31 -2.44 -5.82 -5.87
N ALA A 32 -1.55 -5.76 -6.85
CA ALA A 32 -1.28 -6.89 -7.72
C ALA A 32 0.22 -7.22 -7.74
N VAL A 33 0.56 -8.51 -7.76
CA VAL A 33 1.93 -9.02 -7.62
C VAL A 33 2.19 -10.10 -8.67
N HIS A 34 3.36 -10.05 -9.29
CA HIS A 34 3.82 -11.04 -10.27
C HIS A 34 5.34 -11.13 -10.32
N LYS A 35 5.89 -12.23 -10.86
CA LYS A 35 7.30 -12.28 -11.26
C LYS A 35 7.55 -11.39 -12.47
N CYS A 36 8.65 -10.64 -12.44
CA CYS A 36 9.02 -9.69 -13.48
C CYS A 36 8.99 -10.33 -14.86
N CYS A 37 8.20 -9.76 -15.77
CA CYS A 37 7.95 -10.39 -17.07
C CYS A 37 9.17 -10.46 -18.00
N CYS A 38 10.27 -9.77 -17.67
CA CYS A 38 11.53 -9.96 -18.41
C CYS A 38 12.16 -11.34 -18.14
N GLY A 39 11.75 -12.02 -17.07
CA GLY A 39 12.26 -13.35 -16.69
C GLY A 39 13.43 -13.33 -15.73
N CYS A 40 13.67 -12.23 -14.99
CA CYS A 40 14.76 -12.13 -14.01
C CYS A 40 14.40 -12.68 -12.61
N GLY A 41 13.17 -13.16 -12.41
CA GLY A 41 12.72 -13.75 -11.15
C GLY A 41 12.41 -12.77 -10.00
N GLN A 42 12.61 -11.46 -10.19
CA GLN A 42 12.23 -10.45 -9.20
C GLN A 42 10.72 -10.32 -9.07
N GLU A 43 10.22 -10.07 -7.87
CA GLU A 43 8.80 -9.82 -7.61
C GLU A 43 8.47 -8.36 -7.83
N VAL A 44 7.46 -8.10 -8.65
CA VAL A 44 6.95 -6.77 -8.95
C VAL A 44 5.65 -6.59 -8.19
N VAL A 45 5.59 -5.52 -7.39
CA VAL A 45 4.39 -5.12 -6.66
C VAL A 45 3.80 -3.89 -7.34
N THR A 46 2.51 -3.94 -7.62
CA THR A 46 1.74 -2.85 -8.24
C THR A 46 0.55 -2.48 -7.35
N PRO A 47 0.71 -1.50 -6.45
CA PRO A 47 -0.41 -0.99 -5.67
C PRO A 47 -1.50 -0.42 -6.58
N LEU A 48 -2.74 -0.80 -6.29
CA LEU A 48 -3.92 -0.46 -7.07
C LEU A 48 -4.60 0.77 -6.45
N SER A 49 -4.23 1.95 -6.94
CA SER A 49 -4.80 3.21 -6.49
C SER A 49 -4.89 4.23 -7.61
N PRO A 50 -5.75 5.25 -7.51
CA PRO A 50 -5.87 6.30 -8.52
C PRO A 50 -4.55 6.99 -8.88
N ALA A 51 -3.61 7.10 -7.93
CA ALA A 51 -2.31 7.72 -8.12
C ALA A 51 -1.22 6.75 -8.66
N GLU A 52 -1.53 5.46 -8.82
CA GLU A 52 -0.54 4.44 -9.20
C GLU A 52 -1.06 3.59 -10.36
N TRP A 53 -1.32 2.30 -10.13
CA TRP A 53 -1.85 1.41 -11.15
C TRP A 53 -3.36 1.22 -11.02
N SER A 54 -4.00 1.11 -12.17
CA SER A 54 -5.36 0.63 -12.34
C SER A 54 -5.33 -0.77 -12.94
N VAL A 55 -6.30 -1.58 -12.53
CA VAL A 55 -6.51 -2.93 -13.08
C VAL A 55 -7.85 -2.99 -13.78
N LYS A 56 -7.86 -3.45 -15.03
CA LYS A 56 -9.07 -3.71 -15.80
C LYS A 56 -9.20 -5.21 -16.03
N ARG A 57 -10.38 -5.77 -15.73
CA ARG A 57 -10.71 -7.18 -15.92
C ARG A 57 -11.89 -7.33 -16.88
N ASN A 58 -11.78 -8.22 -17.86
CA ASN A 58 -12.86 -8.52 -18.81
C ASN A 58 -12.77 -9.97 -19.30
N GLY A 59 -13.74 -10.81 -18.92
CA GLY A 59 -13.85 -12.18 -19.45
C GLY A 59 -12.57 -13.00 -19.33
N GLY A 60 -11.97 -13.05 -18.14
CA GLY A 60 -10.71 -13.76 -17.86
C GLY A 60 -9.43 -13.06 -18.36
N ARG A 61 -9.56 -11.87 -18.96
CA ARG A 61 -8.42 -11.03 -19.36
C ARG A 61 -8.15 -9.93 -18.34
N VAL A 62 -6.88 -9.59 -18.19
CA VAL A 62 -6.41 -8.49 -17.33
C VAL A 62 -5.53 -7.51 -18.10
N SER A 63 -5.69 -6.24 -17.77
CA SER A 63 -4.78 -5.16 -18.16
C SER A 63 -4.38 -4.34 -16.95
N LEU A 64 -3.12 -3.92 -16.88
CA LEU A 64 -2.63 -2.93 -15.93
C LEU A 64 -2.26 -1.64 -16.67
N TRP A 65 -2.58 -0.51 -16.04
CA TRP A 65 -2.24 0.80 -16.57
C TRP A 65 -1.90 1.75 -15.42
N PRO A 66 -0.80 2.54 -15.49
CA PRO A 66 0.12 2.73 -16.61
C PRO A 66 1.09 1.55 -16.80
N SER A 67 2.13 1.74 -17.61
CA SER A 67 3.20 0.77 -17.80
C SER A 67 3.97 0.48 -16.50
N ILE A 68 4.71 -0.62 -16.48
CA ILE A 68 5.54 -1.07 -15.36
C ILE A 68 7.00 -0.85 -15.73
N GLY A 69 7.65 0.12 -15.08
CA GLY A 69 9.07 0.42 -15.24
C GLY A 69 9.88 -0.01 -14.02
N ASN A 70 10.71 -1.04 -14.17
CA ASN A 70 11.50 -1.63 -13.09
C ASN A 70 12.92 -1.04 -13.02
N TRP A 71 13.03 0.29 -13.04
CA TRP A 71 14.32 1.00 -13.14
C TRP A 71 15.25 0.78 -11.93
N SER A 72 14.67 0.41 -10.78
CA SER A 72 15.42 0.06 -9.56
C SER A 72 15.93 -1.39 -9.56
N TYR A 73 15.50 -2.24 -10.50
CA TYR A 73 15.99 -3.61 -10.61
C TYR A 73 17.18 -3.69 -11.59
N PRO A 74 18.06 -4.70 -11.44
CA PRO A 74 19.18 -4.90 -12.38
C PRO A 74 18.72 -5.02 -13.84
N CYS A 75 17.54 -5.62 -14.07
CA CYS A 75 17.00 -5.82 -15.42
C CYS A 75 16.51 -4.54 -16.12
N ARG A 76 16.19 -3.47 -15.37
CA ARG A 76 15.65 -2.19 -15.89
C ARG A 76 14.52 -2.37 -16.93
N SER A 77 13.71 -3.41 -16.79
CA SER A 77 12.69 -3.76 -17.77
C SER A 77 11.56 -2.74 -17.81
N HIS A 78 10.95 -2.53 -18.98
CA HIS A 78 9.76 -1.69 -19.13
C HIS A 78 8.73 -2.36 -20.04
N TYR A 79 7.52 -2.57 -19.51
CA TYR A 79 6.46 -3.28 -20.23
C TYR A 79 5.06 -2.83 -19.82
N VAL A 80 4.07 -3.22 -20.62
CA VAL A 80 2.63 -3.04 -20.36
C VAL A 80 1.99 -4.42 -20.35
N ILE A 81 1.10 -4.66 -19.39
CA ILE A 81 0.22 -5.82 -19.39
C ILE A 81 -1.11 -5.38 -20.00
N ARG A 82 -1.47 -5.90 -21.17
CA ARG A 82 -2.72 -5.60 -21.86
C ARG A 82 -3.37 -6.88 -22.37
N ASP A 83 -4.60 -7.12 -21.95
CA ASP A 83 -5.40 -8.29 -22.33
C ASP A 83 -4.61 -9.60 -22.21
N ASN A 84 -4.02 -9.83 -21.04
CA ASN A 84 -3.11 -10.94 -20.70
C ASN A 84 -1.76 -10.95 -21.42
N ARG A 85 -1.49 -10.04 -22.35
CA ARG A 85 -0.22 -9.98 -23.08
C ARG A 85 0.77 -9.03 -22.42
N VAL A 86 2.03 -9.44 -22.38
CA VAL A 86 3.16 -8.60 -21.98
C VAL A 86 3.74 -7.94 -23.23
N LEU A 87 3.56 -6.62 -23.33
CA LEU A 87 4.06 -5.82 -24.44
C LEU A 87 5.27 -5.03 -23.94
N GLU A 88 6.40 -5.11 -24.64
CA GLU A 88 7.53 -4.24 -24.33
C GLU A 88 7.17 -2.77 -24.55
N ALA A 89 7.57 -1.94 -23.62
CA ALA A 89 7.47 -0.49 -23.74
C ALA A 89 8.85 0.09 -24.06
N LYS A 90 8.87 1.27 -24.68
CA LYS A 90 10.12 1.95 -25.06
C LYS A 90 10.98 2.21 -23.83
N ALA A 91 12.29 2.04 -23.94
CA ALA A 91 13.20 2.44 -22.89
C ALA A 91 13.04 3.94 -22.58
N MET A 92 13.20 4.30 -21.30
CA MET A 92 13.16 5.69 -20.85
C MET A 92 14.57 6.15 -20.53
N THR A 93 14.88 7.38 -20.91
CA THR A 93 16.11 8.07 -20.49
C THR A 93 16.06 8.39 -19.00
N GLU A 94 17.21 8.60 -18.37
CA GLU A 94 17.29 8.97 -16.96
C GLU A 94 16.45 10.22 -16.65
N ARG A 95 16.49 11.24 -17.53
CA ARG A 95 15.65 12.45 -17.38
C ARG A 95 14.15 12.13 -17.38
N GLN A 96 13.70 11.21 -18.24
CA GLN A 96 12.30 10.77 -18.27
C GLN A 96 11.94 9.97 -17.01
N ILE A 97 12.82 9.09 -16.54
CA ILE A 97 12.62 8.32 -15.31
C ILE A 97 12.48 9.26 -14.10
N GLN A 98 13.36 10.25 -13.98
CA GLN A 98 13.31 11.22 -12.88
C GLN A 98 12.03 12.06 -12.92
N ARG A 99 11.58 12.45 -14.12
CA ARG A 99 10.31 13.17 -14.30
C ARG A 99 9.10 12.33 -13.86
N VAL A 100 9.03 11.06 -14.29
CA VAL A 100 7.94 10.15 -13.88
C VAL A 100 7.95 9.96 -12.36
N LYS A 101 9.11 9.66 -11.77
CA LYS A 101 9.23 9.53 -10.30
C LYS A 101 8.81 10.79 -9.56
N ALA A 102 9.07 11.98 -10.10
CA ALA A 102 8.65 13.24 -9.49
C ALA A 102 7.12 13.41 -9.54
N ASN A 103 6.50 13.09 -10.68
CA ASN A 103 5.05 13.11 -10.84
C ASN A 103 4.38 12.10 -9.91
N ASP A 104 4.85 10.84 -9.88
CA ASP A 104 4.28 9.78 -9.04
C ASP A 104 4.29 10.17 -7.55
N ARG A 105 5.37 10.85 -7.09
CA ARG A 105 5.44 11.38 -5.72
C ARG A 105 4.40 12.47 -5.46
N ALA A 106 4.19 13.37 -6.42
CA ALA A 106 3.21 14.45 -6.30
C ALA A 106 1.78 13.89 -6.26
N ASP A 107 1.46 12.94 -7.15
CA ASP A 107 0.15 12.31 -7.24
C ASP A 107 -0.17 11.52 -5.96
N ARG A 108 0.80 10.76 -5.45
CA ARG A 108 0.66 10.06 -4.16
C ARG A 108 0.44 11.03 -3.00
N ALA A 109 1.17 12.13 -2.94
CA ALA A 109 1.00 13.14 -1.90
C ALA A 109 -0.39 13.81 -1.98
N ALA A 110 -0.89 14.07 -3.19
CA ALA A 110 -2.23 14.60 -3.40
C ALA A 110 -3.31 13.61 -2.95
N GLN A 111 -3.16 12.32 -3.26
CA GLN A 111 -4.06 11.27 -2.80
C GLN A 111 -4.11 11.18 -1.27
N ILE A 112 -2.95 11.20 -0.60
CA ILE A 112 -2.89 11.17 0.88
C ILE A 112 -3.63 12.37 1.47
N ARG A 113 -3.41 13.58 0.94
CA ARG A 113 -4.13 14.79 1.40
C ARG A 113 -5.64 14.66 1.23
N SER A 114 -6.10 14.19 0.07
CA SER A 114 -7.53 13.97 -0.19
C SER A 114 -8.13 12.93 0.77
N MET A 115 -7.43 11.84 1.03
CA MET A 115 -7.88 10.81 1.98
C MET A 115 -7.96 11.35 3.41
N ASN A 116 -7.00 12.17 3.84
CA ASN A 116 -7.02 12.78 5.16
C ASN A 116 -8.20 13.75 5.31
N HIS A 117 -8.43 14.62 4.32
CA HIS A 117 -9.59 15.51 4.32
C HIS A 117 -10.91 14.77 4.34
N ALA A 118 -11.05 13.68 3.56
CA ALA A 118 -12.27 12.87 3.59
C ALA A 118 -12.51 12.21 4.95
N LYS A 119 -11.43 11.77 5.62
CA LYS A 119 -11.51 11.22 6.99
C LYS A 119 -11.88 12.28 8.01
N GLU A 120 -11.30 13.47 7.92
CA GLU A 120 -11.64 14.62 8.79
C GLU A 120 -13.10 15.04 8.61
N ALA A 121 -13.58 15.13 7.37
CA ALA A 121 -14.97 15.48 7.07
C ALA A 121 -15.98 14.40 7.49
N ALA A 122 -15.56 13.13 7.55
CA ALA A 122 -16.38 12.01 8.02
C ALA A 122 -16.25 11.75 9.53
N ALA A 123 -15.35 12.45 10.23
CA ALA A 123 -15.20 12.31 11.67
C ALA A 123 -16.42 12.94 12.37
N PRO A 124 -17.09 12.24 13.30
CA PRO A 124 -18.17 12.85 14.08
C PRO A 124 -17.62 13.99 14.95
N GLU A 125 -18.36 15.09 15.05
CA GLU A 125 -18.07 16.20 15.96
C GLU A 125 -18.13 15.73 17.43
N GLN A 126 -17.06 15.13 17.94
CA GLN A 126 -16.88 14.93 19.37
C GLN A 126 -16.20 16.17 19.97
N ASN A 127 -16.95 17.27 19.99
CA ASN A 127 -16.63 18.43 20.81
C ASN A 127 -17.56 18.43 22.03
N VAL A 128 -17.41 17.43 22.90
CA VAL A 128 -17.99 17.50 24.25
C VAL A 128 -17.13 18.50 25.01
N LYS A 129 -17.65 19.72 25.18
CA LYS A 129 -17.15 20.69 26.16
C LYS A 129 -17.02 19.98 27.50
N MET A 130 -15.80 19.83 27.96
CA MET A 130 -15.51 19.47 29.35
C MET A 130 -15.94 20.68 30.20
N GLU A 131 -17.16 20.65 30.73
CA GLU A 131 -17.55 21.55 31.81
C GLU A 131 -16.66 21.24 33.03
N PRO A 132 -16.14 22.26 33.73
CA PRO A 132 -15.31 22.03 34.90
C PRO A 132 -16.19 21.39 35.98
N ALA A 133 -15.84 20.16 36.35
CA ALA A 133 -16.50 19.43 37.44
C ALA A 133 -16.38 20.24 38.74
N HIS A 134 -17.50 20.77 39.18
CA HIS A 134 -17.70 21.36 40.49
C HIS A 134 -17.56 20.28 41.57
N ASP A 135 -16.60 20.53 42.47
CA ASP A 135 -16.57 20.18 43.89
C ASP A 135 -17.27 18.88 44.34
N ARG A 136 -16.46 17.82 44.57
CA ARG A 136 -16.71 16.82 45.62
C ARG A 136 -15.39 16.37 46.25
N GLN A 137 -15.31 16.56 47.56
CA GLN A 137 -14.18 16.34 48.47
C GLN A 137 -13.46 14.98 48.32
N PRO A 138 -12.14 14.93 48.54
CA PRO A 138 -11.40 13.67 48.58
C PRO A 138 -11.66 12.97 49.92
N SER A 139 -12.21 11.75 49.88
CA SER A 139 -12.17 10.88 51.05
C SER A 139 -10.75 10.32 51.21
N MET A 140 -10.09 10.73 52.29
CA MET A 140 -8.88 10.10 52.81
C MET A 140 -9.21 8.64 53.15
N ASN A 141 -8.78 7.68 52.34
CA ASN A 141 -8.63 6.28 52.80
C ASN A 141 -7.76 5.36 51.93
N TRP A 142 -6.77 5.91 51.20
CA TRP A 142 -5.80 5.09 50.44
C TRP A 142 -4.36 5.17 50.97
N LEU A 143 -4.11 5.92 52.06
CA LEU A 143 -2.78 6.06 52.70
C LEU A 143 -2.65 5.33 54.05
N GLN A 144 -3.42 4.27 54.29
CA GLN A 144 -3.24 3.41 55.48
C GLN A 144 -2.80 1.96 55.16
N HIS A 145 -2.53 1.62 53.90
CA HIS A 145 -2.08 0.27 53.52
C HIS A 145 -0.68 0.18 52.87
N LEU A 146 0.13 1.25 52.91
CA LEU A 146 1.50 1.26 52.37
C LEU A 146 2.57 1.75 53.37
N THR A 147 2.44 1.42 54.66
CA THR A 147 3.48 1.68 55.69
C THR A 147 3.75 0.52 56.64
N ARG A 148 3.63 -0.74 56.16
CA ARG A 148 4.08 -1.95 56.91
C ARG A 148 4.92 -2.93 56.08
N TRP A 149 5.69 -2.42 55.11
CA TRP A 149 6.64 -3.23 54.33
C TRP A 149 8.05 -2.61 54.16
N TRP A 150 8.39 -1.60 54.98
CA TRP A 150 9.71 -0.93 54.94
C TRP A 150 10.35 -0.78 56.32
N ARG A 151 10.25 -1.84 57.14
CA ARG A 151 10.89 -1.94 58.47
C ARG A 151 11.41 -3.35 58.77
N SER A 152 11.90 -4.02 57.74
CA SER A 152 12.63 -5.28 57.86
C SER A 152 13.62 -5.38 56.69
N LEU A 153 14.65 -4.54 56.68
CA LEU A 153 15.98 -4.79 56.12
C LEU A 153 16.82 -3.51 56.32
N HIS A 154 17.71 -3.58 57.32
CA HIS A 154 18.62 -2.55 57.88
C HIS A 154 18.01 -1.64 58.94
#